data_AF-A0A950NDU8-F1
#
_entry.id   AF-A0A950NDU8-F1
#
_cell.length_a   1.000
_cell.length_b   1.000
_cell.length_c   1.000
_cell.angle_alpha   90.00
_cell.angle_beta   90.00
_cell.angle_gamma   90.00
#
_symmetry.space_group_name_H-M   'P 1'
#
loop_
_entity.id
_entity.type
_entity.pdbx_description
1 polymer ?
#
loop_
_entity_poly.entity_id
_entity_poly.type
_entity_poly.pdbx_seq_one_letter_code
_entity_poly.pdbx_strand_id
1 'polypeptide(L)'
;MKVTFDSNVWEKLVSEPSSYPSIKEKILGRSISPYLCEISVSLESIQKSARQRFFLDYSPTFDITGNSRPGGTIDIKVQVGPNNESHPGLAPILLEKLLKAREMG
;
A
#
# COMPACT_ATOMS: atom_id res chain seq x y z
N MET A 1 18.50 0.25 1.01
CA MET A 1 17.73 -0.17 2.20
C MET A 1 16.25 0.09 1.96
N LYS A 2 15.34 -0.85 2.25
CA LYS A 2 13.89 -0.63 2.08
C LYS A 2 13.35 0.16 3.27
N VAL A 3 12.67 1.28 3.02
CA VAL A 3 12.11 2.14 4.07
C VAL A 3 10.69 2.52 3.71
N THR A 4 9.76 2.32 4.63
CA THR A 4 8.39 2.83 4.53
C THR A 4 8.29 4.16 5.26
N PHE A 5 7.69 5.15 4.62
CA PHE A 5 7.39 6.44 5.23
C PHE A 5 5.89 6.53 5.51
N ASP A 6 5.55 7.24 6.58
CA ASP A 6 4.17 7.60 6.86
C ASP A 6 3.62 8.54 5.76
N SER A 7 2.31 8.58 5.58
CA SER A 7 1.65 9.34 4.52
C SER A 7 1.97 10.83 4.56
N ASN A 8 2.06 11.42 5.76
CA ASN A 8 2.41 12.83 5.97
C ASN A 8 3.86 13.16 5.56
N VAL A 9 4.79 12.21 5.70
CA VAL A 9 6.19 12.35 5.28
C VAL A 9 6.26 12.25 3.77
N TRP A 10 5.52 11.30 3.18
CA TRP A 10 5.38 11.18 1.73
C TRP A 10 4.77 12.43 1.09
N GLU A 11 3.69 12.94 1.66
CA GLU A 11 3.03 14.16 1.21
C GLU A 11 4.03 15.31 1.12
N LYS A 12 4.75 15.58 2.21
CA LYS A 12 5.75 16.65 2.24
C LYS A 12 6.93 16.38 1.32
N LEU A 13 7.41 15.14 1.20
CA LEU A 13 8.50 14.78 0.26
C LEU A 13 8.13 15.09 -1.20
N VAL A 14 6.85 14.89 -1.55
CA VAL A 14 6.33 15.10 -2.91
C VAL A 14 5.93 16.56 -3.15
N SER A 15 5.17 17.18 -2.25
CA SER A 15 4.62 18.53 -2.43
C SER A 15 5.60 19.64 -2.06
N GLU A 16 6.47 19.39 -1.07
CA GLU A 16 7.44 20.35 -0.56
C GLU A 16 8.80 19.69 -0.33
N PRO A 17 9.51 19.28 -1.40
CA PRO A 17 10.72 18.47 -1.27
C PRO A 17 11.84 19.16 -0.49
N SER A 18 11.79 20.50 -0.39
CA SER A 18 12.68 21.35 0.42
C SER A 18 12.53 21.15 1.92
N SER A 19 11.43 20.57 2.39
CA SER A 19 11.20 20.25 3.80
C SER A 19 12.00 19.04 4.28
N TYR A 20 12.42 18.15 3.37
CA TYR A 20 13.21 16.95 3.68
C TYR A 20 14.34 16.69 2.67
N PRO A 21 15.32 17.61 2.54
CA PRO A 21 16.36 17.54 1.52
C PRO A 21 17.24 16.28 1.66
N SER A 22 17.59 15.90 2.90
CA SER A 22 18.44 14.74 3.18
C SER A 22 17.76 13.40 2.87
N ILE A 23 16.44 13.30 3.03
CA ILE A 23 15.69 12.08 2.69
C ILE A 23 15.58 11.98 1.16
N LYS A 24 15.28 13.09 0.49
CA LYS A 24 15.23 13.17 -0.97
C LYS A 24 16.56 12.75 -1.59
N GLU A 25 17.68 13.31 -1.12
CA GLU A 25 19.02 12.97 -1.62
C GLU A 25 19.33 11.47 -1.43
N LYS A 26 18.92 10.87 -0.31
CA LYS A 26 19.12 9.43 -0.06
C LYS A 26 18.25 8.54 -0.94
N ILE A 27 17.05 8.98 -1.30
CA ILE A 27 16.17 8.28 -2.26
C ILE A 27 16.77 8.39 -3.67
N LEU A 28 17.06 9.60 -4.13
CA LEU A 28 17.65 9.85 -5.46
C LEU A 28 19.02 9.20 -5.63
N GLY A 29 19.84 9.24 -4.58
CA GLY A 29 21.13 8.55 -4.49
C GLY A 29 21.03 7.05 -4.28
N ARG A 30 19.83 6.45 -4.35
CA ARG A 30 19.54 5.00 -4.22
C ARG A 30 20.05 4.35 -2.93
N SER A 31 20.39 5.15 -1.92
CA SER A 31 20.78 4.65 -0.60
C SER A 31 19.55 4.10 0.14
N ILE A 32 18.39 4.71 -0.11
CA ILE A 32 17.07 4.28 0.36
C ILE A 32 16.21 3.91 -0.86
N SER A 33 15.58 2.74 -0.82
CA SER A 33 14.46 2.41 -1.70
C SER A 33 13.18 2.67 -0.91
N PRO A 34 12.45 3.72 -1.23
CA PRO A 34 11.23 4.02 -0.51
C PRO A 34 10.14 3.01 -0.92
N TYR A 35 9.30 2.63 0.03
CA TYR A 35 8.15 1.75 -0.20
C TYR A 35 6.90 2.44 0.35
N LEU A 36 5.82 2.34 -0.42
CA LEU A 36 4.50 2.81 -0.01
C LEU A 36 3.67 1.60 0.42
N CYS A 37 3.17 1.62 1.65
CA CYS A 37 2.19 0.62 2.09
C CYS A 37 0.82 1.04 1.55
N GLU A 38 0.28 0.25 0.62
CA GLU A 38 -1.04 0.49 0.03
C GLU A 38 -2.14 0.63 1.09
N ILE A 39 -2.06 -0.14 2.18
CA ILE A 39 -3.01 -0.08 3.30
C ILE A 39 -3.07 1.32 3.95
N SER A 40 -1.92 1.97 4.14
CA SER A 40 -1.86 3.33 4.72
C SER A 40 -2.56 4.35 3.83
N VAL A 41 -2.42 4.20 2.51
CA VAL A 41 -3.00 5.09 1.52
C VAL A 41 -4.50 4.80 1.33
N SER A 42 -4.88 3.52 1.35
CA SER A 42 -6.26 3.05 1.29
C SER A 42 -7.11 3.53 2.48
N LEU A 43 -6.55 3.50 3.69
CA LEU A 43 -7.22 4.01 4.89
C LEU A 43 -7.50 5.51 4.82
N GLU A 44 -6.61 6.26 4.16
CA GLU A 44 -6.75 7.70 4.00
C GLU A 44 -7.74 8.10 2.92
N SER A 45 -7.94 7.27 1.90
CA SER A 45 -9.00 7.47 0.90
C SER A 45 -10.41 7.27 1.46
N ILE A 46 -10.56 6.56 2.59
CA ILE A 46 -11.86 6.39 3.23
C ILE A 46 -12.06 7.52 4.24
N GLN A 47 -13.12 8.33 4.03
CA GLN A 47 -13.52 9.36 4.99
C GLN A 47 -13.62 8.77 6.41
N LYS A 48 -13.13 9.49 7.42
CA LYS A 48 -13.09 9.00 8.82
C LYS A 48 -14.46 8.48 9.29
N SER A 49 -15.54 9.16 8.91
CA SER A 49 -16.94 8.75 9.19
C SER A 49 -17.35 7.43 8.54
N ALA A 50 -16.76 7.08 7.39
CA ALA A 50 -17.08 5.88 6.62
C ALA A 50 -16.18 4.68 6.96
N ARG A 51 -15.05 4.89 7.64
CA ARG A 51 -14.08 3.82 7.96
C ARG A 51 -14.69 2.67 8.74
N GLN A 52 -15.51 2.98 9.75
CA GLN A 52 -16.11 1.96 10.59
C GLN A 52 -17.05 1.06 9.80
N ARG A 53 -17.82 1.62 8.87
CA ARG A 53 -18.69 0.87 7.97
C ARG A 53 -17.90 0.08 6.92
N PHE A 54 -16.87 0.68 6.34
CA PHE A 54 -15.97 -0.01 5.41
C PHE A 54 -15.38 -1.28 6.04
N PHE A 55 -14.90 -1.22 7.29
CA PHE A 55 -14.32 -2.40 7.95
C PHE A 55 -15.34 -3.47 8.34
N LEU A 56 -16.62 -3.10 8.51
CA LEU A 56 -17.69 -4.09 8.71
C LEU A 56 -17.99 -4.85 7.42
N ASP A 57 -17.90 -4.17 6.28
CA ASP A 57 -18.25 -4.72 4.98
C ASP A 57 -17.03 -5.33 4.24
N TYR A 58 -15.81 -4.99 4.66
CA TYR A 58 -14.58 -5.44 4.02
C TYR A 58 -14.29 -6.92 4.29
N SER A 59 -14.11 -7.69 3.21
CA SER A 59 -13.61 -9.07 3.26
C SER A 59 -12.35 -9.19 2.40
N PRO A 60 -11.22 -9.66 2.96
CA PRO A 60 -10.02 -9.89 2.17
C PRO A 60 -10.23 -11.04 1.19
N THR A 61 -9.42 -11.06 0.14
CA THR A 61 -9.46 -12.10 -0.89
C THR A 61 -8.73 -13.33 -0.38
N PHE A 62 -9.36 -14.50 -0.51
CA PHE A 62 -8.76 -15.79 -0.19
C PHE A 62 -8.62 -16.63 -1.47
N ASP A 63 -7.41 -17.09 -1.73
CA ASP A 63 -7.15 -18.09 -2.77
C ASP A 63 -6.58 -19.34 -2.08
N ILE A 64 -7.35 -20.43 -2.12
CA ILE A 64 -7.01 -21.71 -1.49
C ILE A 64 -6.85 -22.73 -2.60
N THR A 65 -5.61 -23.20 -2.79
CA THR A 65 -5.28 -24.25 -3.75
C THR A 65 -4.87 -25.51 -3.00
N GLY A 66 -5.53 -26.63 -3.31
CA GLY A 66 -5.25 -27.94 -2.73
C GLY A 66 -4.70 -28.90 -3.80
N ASN A 67 -3.58 -29.57 -3.51
CA ASN A 67 -3.03 -30.61 -4.39
C ASN A 67 -2.87 -31.91 -3.61
N SER A 68 -3.56 -32.96 -4.08
CA SER A 68 -3.37 -34.31 -3.56
C SER A 68 -2.08 -34.91 -4.10
N ARG A 69 -1.20 -35.38 -3.21
CA ARG A 69 0.02 -36.10 -3.57
C ARG A 69 -0.20 -37.62 -3.52
N PRO A 70 0.57 -38.40 -4.31
CA PRO A 70 0.65 -39.84 -4.14
C PRO A 70 1.06 -40.19 -2.70
N GLY A 71 0.38 -41.15 -2.08
CA GLY A 71 0.58 -41.52 -0.67
C GLY A 71 -0.40 -40.89 0.31
N GLY A 72 -1.47 -40.23 -0.16
CA GLY A 72 -2.57 -39.77 0.69
C GLY A 72 -2.31 -38.45 1.41
N THR A 73 -1.24 -37.74 1.06
CA THR A 73 -0.94 -36.41 1.62
C THR A 73 -1.62 -35.33 0.78
N ILE A 74 -2.15 -34.28 1.44
CA ILE A 74 -2.75 -33.12 0.78
C ILE A 74 -1.91 -31.90 1.08
N ASP A 75 -1.43 -31.21 0.05
CA ASP A 75 -0.84 -29.89 0.19
C ASP A 75 -1.92 -28.84 0.06
N ILE A 76 -1.99 -27.92 1.02
CA ILE A 76 -2.87 -26.76 0.95
C ILE A 76 -2.00 -25.51 0.89
N LYS A 77 -2.18 -24.71 -0.15
CA LYS A 77 -1.62 -23.37 -0.27
C LYS A 77 -2.76 -22.37 -0.07
N VAL A 78 -2.65 -21.57 0.99
CA VAL A 78 -3.56 -20.46 1.28
C VAL A 78 -2.85 -19.15 0.97
N GLN A 79 -3.45 -18.33 0.12
CA GLN A 79 -3.05 -16.96 -0.11
C GLN A 79 -4.16 -16.04 0.42
N VAL A 80 -3.76 -15.07 1.23
CA VAL A 80 -4.62 -14.01 1.74
C VAL A 80 -4.11 -12.70 1.17
N GLY A 81 -4.99 -11.94 0.53
CA GLY A 81 -4.64 -10.69 -0.13
C GLY A 81 -5.69 -9.60 0.08
N PRO A 82 -5.36 -8.34 -0.24
CA PRO A 82 -6.32 -7.26 -0.19
C PRO A 82 -7.40 -7.44 -1.27
N ASN A 83 -8.66 -7.14 -0.91
CA ASN A 83 -9.74 -7.03 -1.87
C ASN A 83 -9.80 -5.61 -2.45
N ASN A 84 -9.12 -5.43 -3.58
CA ASN A 84 -9.02 -4.13 -4.25
C ASN A 84 -10.34 -3.68 -4.91
N GLU A 85 -11.28 -4.59 -5.16
CA GLU A 85 -12.60 -4.27 -5.70
C GLU A 85 -13.52 -3.65 -4.64
N SER A 86 -13.36 -4.05 -3.37
CA SER A 86 -14.09 -3.45 -2.24
C SER A 86 -13.62 -2.04 -1.89
N HIS A 87 -12.50 -1.57 -2.47
CA HIS A 87 -11.95 -0.27 -2.17
C HIS A 87 -12.62 0.83 -3.02
N PRO A 88 -13.08 1.96 -2.45
CA PRO A 88 -13.78 3.03 -3.17
C PRO A 88 -12.91 3.83 -4.17
N GLY A 89 -11.74 3.31 -4.53
CA GLY A 89 -10.70 4.04 -5.26
C GLY A 89 -9.98 5.09 -4.39
N LEU A 90 -8.90 5.65 -4.96
CA LEU A 90 -8.17 6.74 -4.32
C LEU A 90 -8.87 8.06 -4.59
N ALA A 91 -8.95 8.92 -3.59
CA ALA A 91 -9.34 10.31 -3.81
C ALA A 91 -8.39 10.92 -4.86
N PRO A 92 -8.88 11.75 -5.81
CA PRO A 92 -8.06 12.27 -6.91
C PRO A 92 -6.75 12.94 -6.46
N ILE A 93 -6.79 13.66 -5.34
CA ILE A 93 -5.62 14.30 -4.72
C ILE A 93 -4.58 13.26 -4.24
N LEU A 94 -5.03 12.14 -3.68
CA LEU A 94 -4.15 11.05 -3.25
C LEU A 94 -3.59 10.28 -4.46
N LEU A 95 -4.38 10.12 -5.53
CA LEU A 95 -3.92 9.51 -6.76
C LEU A 95 -2.81 10.33 -7.42
N GLU A 96 -2.98 11.65 -7.52
CA GLU A 96 -1.95 12.55 -8.07
C GLU A 96 -0.64 12.48 -7.26
N LYS A 97 -0.76 12.47 -5.92
CA LYS A 97 0.40 12.33 -5.02
C LYS A 97 1.09 10.97 -5.17
N LEU A 98 0.32 9.90 -5.31
CA LEU A 98 0.83 8.54 -5.52
C LEU A 98 1.58 8.41 -6.85
N LEU A 99 1.07 9.03 -7.91
CA LEU A 99 1.74 9.07 -9.21
C LEU A 99 3.08 9.83 -9.13
N LYS A 100 3.10 10.99 -8.48
CA LYS A 100 4.34 11.76 -8.25
C LYS A 100 5.36 11.00 -7.38
N ALA A 101 4.90 10.30 -6.34
CA ALA A 101 5.76 9.46 -5.51
C ALA A 101 6.38 8.32 -6.32
N ARG A 102 5.61 7.70 -7.23
CA ARG A 102 6.09 6.64 -8.13
C ARG A 102 7.15 7.13 -9.12
N GLU A 103 7.04 8.38 -9.59
CA GLU A 103 8.06 8.99 -10.46
C GLU A 103 9.39 9.24 -9.71
N MET A 104 9.37 9.33 -8.38
CA MET A 104 10.57 9.57 -7.57
C MET A 104 11.40 8.31 -7.28
N GLY A 105 10.87 7.11 -7.52
CA GLY A 105 11.58 5.83 -7.37
C GLY A 105 10.80 4.77 -6.60
#